data_AF-A0A2K3JVI9-F1
#
_entry.id   AF-A0A2K3JVI9-F1
#
_cell.length_a   1.000
_cell.length_b   1.000
_cell.length_c   1.000
_cell.angle_alpha   90.00
_cell.angle_beta   90.00
_cell.angle_gamma   90.00
#
_symmetry.space_group_name_H-M   'P 1'
#
loop_
_entity.id
_entity.type
_entity.pdbx_description
1 polymer ?
#
loop_
_entity_poly.entity_id
_entity_poly.type
_entity_poly.pdbx_seq_one_letter_code
_entity_poly.pdbx_strand_id
1 'polypeptide(L)'
;MRYVKPFELFHDLMKTTQKERGRLMGLDVGDKYVGLALSDFDNKIASPFSVLLRKKNNVDLMADDFKSLALSCDGFLSSFIRILN
;
A
#
# COMPACT_ATOMS: atom_id res chain seq x y z
N MET A 1 10.53 4.39 -14.76
CA MET A 1 10.45 4.24 -13.29
C MET A 1 11.86 4.13 -12.75
N ARG A 2 12.22 4.90 -11.71
CA ARG A 2 13.53 4.82 -11.07
C ARG A 2 13.49 3.68 -10.04
N TYR A 3 14.45 2.77 -10.09
CA TYR A 3 14.63 1.80 -9.01
C TYR A 3 15.25 2.51 -7.81
N VAL A 4 14.57 2.44 -6.66
CA VAL A 4 15.00 3.00 -5.38
C VAL A 4 14.99 1.85 -4.38
N LYS A 5 15.99 1.79 -3.50
CA LYS A 5 16.02 0.73 -2.49
C LYS A 5 14.79 0.87 -1.56
N PRO A 6 14.16 -0.22 -1.14
CA PRO A 6 12.95 -0.16 -0.30
C PRO A 6 13.12 0.71 0.96
N PHE A 7 14.30 0.63 1.59
CA PHE A 7 14.63 1.44 2.77
C PHE A 7 14.76 2.93 2.47
N GLU A 8 15.38 3.29 1.35
CA GLU A 8 15.52 4.69 0.91
C GLU A 8 14.15 5.27 0.55
N LEU A 9 13.31 4.48 -0.14
CA LEU A 9 11.94 4.85 -0.45
C LEU A 9 11.12 5.09 0.83
N PHE A 10 11.18 4.17 1.80
CA PHE A 10 10.49 4.34 3.07
C PHE A 10 10.97 5.59 3.82
N HIS A 11 12.28 5.81 3.88
CA HIS A 11 12.83 6.96 4.58
C HIS A 11 12.45 8.29 3.91
N ASP A 12 12.43 8.35 2.58
CA ASP A 12 11.98 9.53 1.83
C ASP A 12 10.49 9.78 2.00
N LEU A 13 9.67 8.72 2.03
CA LEU A 13 8.24 8.81 2.34
C LEU A 13 7.99 9.33 3.75
N MET A 14 8.72 8.82 4.74
CA MET A 14 8.57 9.29 6.12
C MET A 14 8.97 10.76 6.29
N LYS A 15 9.89 11.28 5.46
CA LYS A 15 10.24 12.71 5.42
C LYS A 15 9.13 13.56 4.81
N THR A 16 8.47 13.08 3.76
CA THR A 16 7.38 13.83 3.11
C THR A 16 6.07 13.76 3.91
N THR A 17 5.79 12.66 4.59
CA THR A 17 4.60 12.48 5.44
C THR A 17 4.66 13.20 6.79
N GLN A 18 5.79 13.80 7.19
CA GLN A 18 5.83 14.58 8.45
C GLN A 18 4.87 15.77 8.48
N LYS A 19 4.43 16.27 7.31
CA LYS A 19 3.48 17.38 7.19
C LYS A 19 2.01 16.94 7.07
N GLU A 20 1.74 15.72 6.65
CA GLU A 20 0.39 15.18 6.44
C GLU A 20 0.32 13.80 7.11
N ARG A 21 -0.57 13.64 8.11
CA ARG A 21 -0.78 12.36 8.81
C ARG A 21 -1.31 11.29 7.86
N GLY A 22 -0.40 10.67 7.12
CA GLY A 22 -0.66 9.64 6.12
C GLY A 22 -0.52 8.23 6.71
N ARG A 23 -1.46 7.34 6.37
CA ARG A 23 -1.31 5.88 6.58
C ARG A 23 -0.67 5.24 5.35
N LEU A 24 0.09 4.16 5.58
CA LEU A 24 0.73 3.33 4.57
C LEU A 24 -0.15 2.11 4.25
N MET A 25 -0.12 1.68 3.00
CA MET A 25 -0.74 0.42 2.55
C MET A 25 0.34 -0.56 2.12
N GLY A 26 0.35 -1.71 2.76
CA GLY A 26 1.15 -2.87 2.38
C GLY A 26 0.40 -3.71 1.35
N LEU A 27 1.12 -4.12 0.30
CA LEU A 27 0.65 -5.09 -0.68
C LEU A 27 1.51 -6.35 -0.60
N ASP A 28 0.87 -7.50 -0.36
CA ASP A 28 1.46 -8.83 -0.46
C ASP A 28 0.89 -9.54 -1.69
N VAL A 29 1.68 -9.62 -2.76
CA VAL A 29 1.22 -10.11 -4.07
C VAL A 29 1.66 -11.56 -4.28
N GLY A 30 0.72 -12.48 -4.08
CA GLY A 30 0.86 -13.88 -4.45
C GLY A 30 0.29 -14.20 -5.85
N ASP A 31 0.34 -15.47 -6.23
CA ASP A 31 -0.12 -15.92 -7.56
C ASP A 31 -1.64 -15.86 -7.73
N LYS A 32 -2.37 -16.17 -6.66
CA LYS A 32 -3.84 -16.21 -6.65
C LYS A 32 -4.46 -15.10 -5.82
N TYR A 33 -3.74 -14.54 -4.87
CA TYR A 33 -4.27 -13.59 -3.91
C TYR A 33 -3.34 -12.39 -3.79
N VAL A 34 -3.94 -11.24 -3.52
CA VAL A 34 -3.23 -10.03 -3.11
C VAL A 34 -3.73 -9.64 -1.73
N GLY A 35 -2.87 -9.76 -0.73
CA GLY A 35 -3.12 -9.29 0.62
C GLY A 35 -2.95 -7.78 0.72
N LEU A 36 -3.84 -7.15 1.47
CA LEU A 36 -3.78 -5.73 1.82
C LEU A 36 -3.60 -5.59 3.33
N ALA A 37 -2.66 -4.75 3.72
CA ALA A 37 -2.48 -4.32 5.12
C ALA A 37 -2.46 -2.79 5.19
N LEU A 38 -3.03 -2.23 6.26
CA LEU A 38 -3.00 -0.79 6.51
C LEU A 38 -2.24 -0.52 7.80
N SER A 39 -1.40 0.52 7.80
CA SER A 39 -0.78 0.97 9.03
C SER A 39 -1.72 1.78 9.91
N ASP A 40 -1.38 1.86 11.18
CA ASP A 40 -1.87 2.88 12.10
C ASP A 40 -1.38 4.28 11.70
N PHE A 41 -1.95 5.33 12.32
CA PHE A 41 -1.59 6.72 12.01
C PHE A 41 -0.13 7.07 12.38
N ASP A 42 0.49 6.28 13.24
CA ASP A 42 1.89 6.41 13.62
C ASP A 42 2.85 5.63 12.71
N ASN A 43 2.33 4.86 11.74
CA ASN A 43 3.10 3.98 10.86
C ASN A 43 4.01 2.98 11.60
N LYS A 44 3.58 2.51 12.78
CA LYS A 44 4.29 1.55 13.63
C LYS A 44 3.72 0.14 13.52
N ILE A 45 2.42 0.02 13.31
CA ILE A 45 1.73 -1.27 13.30
C ILE A 45 0.93 -1.39 12.01
N ALA A 46 1.15 -2.46 11.26
CA ALA A 46 0.32 -2.81 10.10
C ALA A 46 -0.71 -3.87 10.50
N SER A 47 -1.99 -3.59 10.26
CA SER A 47 -3.09 -4.53 10.48
C SER A 47 -3.57 -5.09 9.14
N PRO A 48 -3.92 -6.40 9.07
CA PRO A 48 -4.53 -6.96 7.87
C PRO A 48 -5.85 -6.24 7.57
N PHE A 49 -6.07 -5.89 6.32
CA PHE A 49 -7.26 -5.16 5.87
C PHE A 49 -8.19 -6.03 5.03
N SER A 50 -7.70 -6.58 3.92
CA SER A 50 -8.49 -7.45 3.06
C SER A 50 -7.60 -8.32 2.17
N VAL A 51 -8.20 -9.30 1.49
CA VAL A 51 -7.51 -10.15 0.52
C VAL A 51 -8.31 -10.13 -0.77
N LEU A 52 -7.67 -9.76 -1.88
CA LEU A 52 -8.28 -9.72 -3.20
C LEU A 52 -7.87 -10.94 -4.02
N LEU A 53 -8.81 -11.52 -4.77
CA LEU A 53 -8.55 -12.67 -5.64
C LEU A 53 -8.02 -12.22 -7.01
N ARG A 54 -6.78 -12.62 -7.35
CA ARG A 54 -6.13 -12.28 -8.62
C ARG A 54 -6.64 -13.19 -9.72
N LYS A 55 -7.40 -12.62 -10.66
CA LYS A 55 -7.77 -13.27 -11.92
C LYS A 55 -7.08 -12.56 -13.08
N LYS A 56 -6.64 -13.32 -14.09
CA LYS A 56 -5.87 -12.81 -15.24
C LYS A 56 -6.62 -11.73 -16.04
N ASN A 57 -7.95 -11.72 -15.96
CA ASN A 57 -8.85 -10.77 -16.61
C ASN A 57 -9.33 -9.62 -15.69
N ASN A 58 -8.87 -9.55 -14.44
CA ASN A 58 -9.40 -8.64 -13.41
C ASN A 58 -8.33 -7.69 -12.85
N VAL A 59 -7.15 -7.61 -13.48
CA VAL A 59 -6.03 -6.81 -12.96
C VAL A 59 -6.36 -5.32 -12.94
N ASP A 60 -7.03 -4.82 -13.98
CA ASP A 60 -7.45 -3.41 -14.06
C ASP A 60 -8.49 -3.07 -12.98
N LEU A 61 -9.45 -3.96 -12.76
CA LEU A 61 -10.45 -3.82 -11.71
C LEU A 61 -9.83 -3.85 -10.31
N MET A 62 -8.82 -4.69 -10.07
CA MET A 62 -8.05 -4.66 -8.82
C MET A 62 -7.30 -3.33 -8.63
N ALA A 63 -6.78 -2.74 -9.71
CA ALA A 63 -6.14 -1.43 -9.63
C ALA A 63 -7.14 -0.33 -9.26
N ASP A 64 -8.37 -0.39 -9.78
CA ASP A 64 -9.43 0.55 -9.44
C ASP A 64 -9.95 0.33 -8.01
N ASP A 65 -10.00 -0.90 -7.53
CA ASP A 65 -10.27 -1.22 -6.12
C ASP A 65 -9.21 -0.59 -5.20
N PHE A 66 -7.93 -0.71 -5.55
CA PHE A 66 -6.85 -0.08 -4.77
C PHE A 66 -6.93 1.44 -4.77
N LYS A 67 -7.25 2.06 -5.92
CA LYS A 67 -7.47 3.52 -6.00
C LYS A 67 -8.65 3.94 -5.14
N SER A 68 -9.76 3.22 -5.22
CA SER A 68 -10.96 3.51 -4.44
C SER A 68 -10.68 3.39 -2.95
N LEU A 69 -9.92 2.36 -2.54
CA LEU A 69 -9.52 2.15 -1.16
C LEU A 69 -8.58 3.25 -0.64
N ALA A 70 -7.63 3.68 -1.48
CA ALA A 70 -6.74 4.79 -1.18
C ALA A 70 -7.53 6.10 -0.98
N LEU A 71 -8.57 6.33 -1.80
CA LEU A 71 -9.42 7.53 -1.71
C LEU A 71 -10.42 7.48 -0.55
N SER A 72 -10.91 6.29 -0.17
CA SER A 72 -11.88 6.15 0.93
C SER A 72 -11.25 6.26 2.32
N CYS A 73 -9.93 6.12 2.41
CA CYS A 73 -9.21 6.29 3.66
C CYS A 73 -8.81 7.77 3.80
N ASP A 74 -9.52 8.52 4.65
CA ASP A 74 -9.05 9.85 5.06
C ASP A 74 -7.58 9.75 5.54
N GLY A 75 -6.71 10.56 4.93
CA GLY A 75 -5.29 10.60 5.22
C GLY A 75 -4.47 9.48 4.56
N PHE A 76 -4.68 9.19 3.27
CA PHE A 76 -3.80 8.29 2.52
C PHE A 76 -2.81 9.07 1.65
N LEU A 77 -1.51 8.89 1.88
CA LEU A 77 -0.49 9.28 0.91
C LEU A 77 -0.20 8.05 0.05
N SER A 78 -0.42 8.13 -1.27
CA SER A 78 -0.35 6.98 -2.18
C SER A 78 1.06 6.42 -2.26
N SER A 79 1.38 5.46 -1.40
CA SER A 79 2.68 4.81 -1.38
C SER A 79 2.50 3.32 -1.11
N PHE A 80 2.72 2.56 -2.17
CA PHE A 80 2.64 1.11 -2.16
C PHE A 80 3.99 0.55 -1.75
N ILE A 81 4.03 -0.11 -0.60
CA ILE A 81 5.20 -0.90 -0.19
C ILE A 81 4.86 -2.36 -0.49
N ARG A 82 5.58 -2.94 -1.44
CA ARG A 82 5.56 -4.39 -1.67
C ARG A 82 6.35 -5.02 -0.53
N ILE A 83 5.68 -5.73 0.36
CA ILE A 83 6.35 -6.55 1.37
C ILE A 83 6.71 -7.86 0.66
N LEU A 84 7.99 -8.04 0.37
CA LEU A 84 8.53 -9.32 -0.06
C LEU A 84 9.00 -10.06 1.19
N ASN A 85 8.45 -11.24 1.43
CA ASN A 85 9.11 -12.25 2.27
C ASN A 85 10.27 -12.88 1.48
#